data_AF-A0A495WHS1-F1
#
_entry.id   AF-A0A495WHS1-F1
#
_cell.length_a   1.000
_cell.length_b   1.000
_cell.length_c   1.000
_cell.angle_alpha   90.00
_cell.angle_beta   90.00
_cell.angle_gamma   90.00
#
_symmetry.space_group_name_H-M   'P 1'
#
loop_
_entity.id
_entity.type
_entity.pdbx_description
1 polymer ?
#
loop_
_entity_poly.entity_id
_entity_poly.type
_entity_poly.pdbx_seq_one_letter_code
_entity_poly.pdbx_strand_id
1 'polypeptide(L)'
;MKRLSVIFAALSLSTAAFAGAADDVVVHEPYVRLAPPNAPATGAFMVLRNGGAKAVKLVKAENPASRLTELHNHINDNGVMRMRQVPAIEIPAKGEAVLKPGGLHVMLIDMKAPLSEGQVVPITLGFDDGSSKVVEVKVQKVMPAAMPAAAPMQHGQHHH
;
A
#
# COMPACT_ATOMS: atom_id res chain seq x y z
N MET A 1 -0.33 -63.81 -36.26
CA MET A 1 -1.12 -62.97 -35.36
C MET A 1 -0.19 -61.94 -34.71
N LYS A 2 -0.26 -60.68 -35.14
CA LYS A 2 0.67 -59.60 -34.69
C LYS A 2 0.04 -58.88 -33.49
N ARG A 3 0.69 -58.93 -32.32
CA ARG A 3 0.27 -58.18 -31.13
C ARG A 3 0.87 -56.78 -31.21
N LEU A 4 0.03 -55.77 -31.42
CA LEU A 4 0.39 -54.37 -31.35
C LEU A 4 0.51 -53.97 -29.88
N SER A 5 1.73 -53.70 -29.41
CA SER A 5 1.95 -53.05 -28.12
C SER A 5 1.80 -51.54 -28.30
N VAL A 6 0.71 -50.98 -27.79
CA VAL A 6 0.51 -49.53 -27.70
C VAL A 6 1.18 -49.04 -26.41
N ILE A 7 2.31 -48.35 -26.53
CA ILE A 7 2.97 -47.67 -25.42
C ILE A 7 2.23 -46.34 -25.20
N PHE A 8 1.45 -46.26 -24.12
CA PHE A 8 0.88 -45.01 -23.63
C PHE A 8 1.98 -44.20 -22.94
N ALA A 9 2.54 -43.22 -23.63
CA ALA A 9 3.43 -42.23 -23.02
C ALA A 9 2.57 -41.23 -22.23
N ALA A 10 2.49 -41.42 -20.91
CA ALA A 10 1.89 -40.44 -20.01
C ALA A 10 2.82 -39.22 -19.89
N LEU A 11 2.51 -38.17 -20.65
CA LEU A 11 3.20 -36.90 -20.56
C LEU A 11 2.77 -36.20 -19.26
N SER A 12 3.56 -36.36 -18.20
CA SER A 12 3.40 -35.66 -16.94
C SER A 12 3.63 -34.17 -17.14
N LEU A 13 2.55 -33.40 -17.22
CA LEU A 13 2.59 -31.94 -17.32
C LEU A 13 2.91 -31.38 -15.93
N SER A 14 4.19 -31.13 -15.65
CA SER A 14 4.60 -30.44 -14.42
C SER A 14 4.08 -29.00 -14.48
N THR A 15 3.04 -28.70 -13.71
CA THR A 15 2.58 -27.33 -13.49
C THR A 15 3.64 -26.60 -12.68
N ALA A 16 4.50 -25.84 -13.36
CA ALA A 16 5.33 -24.84 -12.71
C ALA A 16 4.40 -23.80 -12.08
N ALA A 17 4.29 -23.81 -10.76
CA ALA A 17 3.65 -22.74 -10.02
C ALA A 17 4.51 -21.48 -10.25
N PHE A 18 4.01 -20.54 -11.06
CA PHE A 18 4.63 -19.22 -11.18
C PHE A 18 4.47 -18.52 -9.83
N ALA A 19 5.59 -18.19 -9.18
CA ALA A 19 5.60 -17.29 -8.05
C ALA A 19 5.09 -15.91 -8.51
N GLY A 20 4.11 -15.36 -7.79
CA GLY A 20 3.54 -14.05 -8.10
C GLY A 20 4.33 -12.92 -7.44
N ALA A 21 4.06 -11.68 -7.84
CA ALA A 21 4.58 -10.48 -7.19
C ALA A 21 4.34 -10.48 -5.68
N ALA A 22 3.21 -11.04 -5.24
CA ALA A 22 2.92 -11.24 -3.82
C ALA A 22 4.01 -12.06 -3.11
N ASP A 23 4.58 -13.09 -3.73
CA ASP A 23 5.61 -13.92 -3.08
C ASP A 23 6.94 -13.16 -2.96
N ASP A 24 7.27 -12.34 -3.97
CA ASP A 24 8.51 -11.56 -4.02
C ASP A 24 8.49 -10.28 -3.17
N VAL A 25 7.31 -9.74 -2.85
CA VAL A 25 7.17 -8.51 -2.08
C VAL A 25 7.05 -8.80 -0.58
N VAL A 26 8.00 -8.31 0.19
CA VAL A 26 8.01 -8.34 1.66
C VAL A 26 7.51 -7.00 2.20
N VAL A 27 6.65 -7.04 3.20
CA VAL A 27 6.07 -5.85 3.84
C VAL A 27 6.76 -5.64 5.18
N HIS A 28 7.32 -4.45 5.38
CA HIS A 28 8.02 -4.07 6.60
C HIS A 28 7.26 -2.98 7.36
N GLU A 29 7.27 -3.12 8.68
CA GLU A 29 6.74 -2.15 9.66
C GLU A 29 5.35 -1.58 9.30
N PRO A 30 4.36 -2.43 8.96
CA PRO A 30 3.06 -1.93 8.59
C PRO A 30 2.32 -1.37 9.81
N TYR A 31 1.74 -0.17 9.68
CA TYR A 31 0.85 0.39 10.68
C TYR A 31 -0.29 1.20 10.06
N VAL A 32 -1.43 1.25 10.76
CA VAL A 32 -2.53 2.20 10.50
C VAL A 32 -2.37 3.33 11.49
N ARG A 33 -2.44 4.57 11.02
CA ARG A 33 -2.47 5.71 11.94
C ARG A 33 -3.80 5.72 12.70
N LEU A 34 -3.74 5.86 14.02
CA LEU A 34 -4.91 6.16 14.81
C LEU A 34 -5.39 7.58 14.48
N ALA A 35 -6.59 7.68 13.89
CA ALA A 35 -7.19 8.96 13.58
C ALA A 35 -7.97 9.51 14.77
N PRO A 36 -8.14 10.85 14.87
CA PRO A 36 -9.03 11.45 15.87
C PRO A 36 -10.46 10.92 15.78
N PRO A 37 -11.23 10.98 16.89
CA PRO A 37 -12.65 10.66 16.85
C PRO A 37 -13.36 11.45 15.73
N ASN A 38 -14.22 10.77 14.96
CA ASN A 38 -14.98 11.31 13.83
C ASN A 38 -14.17 11.72 12.59
N ALA A 39 -12.88 11.39 12.51
CA ALA A 39 -12.14 11.58 11.27
C ALA A 39 -12.75 10.73 10.14
N PRO A 40 -13.02 11.31 8.95
CA PRO A 40 -13.68 10.58 7.86
C PRO A 40 -12.77 9.52 7.22
N ALA A 41 -11.46 9.59 7.45
CA ALA A 41 -10.49 8.68 6.88
C ALA A 41 -9.21 8.58 7.73
N THR A 42 -8.43 7.53 7.50
CA THR A 42 -7.07 7.36 8.03
C THR A 42 -6.12 6.75 6.98
N GLY A 43 -4.81 6.82 7.24
CA GLY A 43 -3.78 6.23 6.39
C GLY A 43 -3.16 4.98 7.00
N ALA A 44 -2.89 3.99 6.15
CA ALA A 44 -1.97 2.90 6.42
C ALA A 44 -0.64 3.10 5.69
N PHE A 45 0.43 2.77 6.40
CA PHE A 45 1.81 3.05 6.05
C PHE A 45 2.63 1.76 6.23
N MET A 46 3.64 1.58 5.39
CA MET A 46 4.48 0.39 5.34
C MET A 46 5.64 0.61 4.37
N VAL A 47 6.66 -0.25 4.42
CA VAL A 47 7.65 -0.35 3.35
C VAL A 47 7.40 -1.63 2.57
N LEU A 48 7.25 -1.50 1.25
CA LEU A 48 7.09 -2.63 0.33
C LEU A 48 8.43 -2.88 -0.36
N ARG A 49 9.09 -4.00 -0.03
CA ARG A 49 10.38 -4.37 -0.60
C ARG A 49 10.22 -5.52 -1.59
N ASN A 50 10.61 -5.29 -2.85
CA ASN A 50 10.51 -6.28 -3.91
C ASN A 50 11.83 -7.03 -4.07
N GLY A 51 11.83 -8.31 -3.70
CA GLY A 51 12.95 -9.24 -3.89
C GLY A 51 13.06 -9.82 -5.30
N GLY A 52 12.07 -9.59 -6.16
CA GLY A 52 11.98 -10.11 -7.52
C GLY A 52 12.89 -9.39 -8.52
N ALA A 53 13.02 -9.98 -9.71
CA ALA A 53 13.84 -9.46 -10.80
C ALA A 53 13.09 -8.47 -11.73
N LYS A 54 11.79 -8.29 -11.53
CA LYS A 54 10.93 -7.39 -12.32
C LYS A 54 10.30 -6.35 -11.40
N ALA A 55 10.07 -5.14 -11.92
CA ALA A 55 9.24 -4.18 -11.23
C ALA A 55 7.80 -4.70 -11.17
N VAL A 56 7.12 -4.40 -10.08
CA VAL A 56 5.71 -4.78 -9.83
C VAL A 56 4.94 -3.55 -9.38
N LYS A 57 3.62 -3.57 -9.49
CA LYS A 57 2.78 -2.45 -9.05
C LYS A 57 1.75 -2.92 -8.05
N LEU A 58 1.66 -2.23 -6.93
CA LEU A 58 0.47 -2.30 -6.09
C LEU A 58 -0.63 -1.49 -6.78
N VAL A 59 -1.72 -2.14 -7.18
CA VAL A 59 -2.83 -1.52 -7.91
C VAL A 59 -4.12 -1.47 -7.09
N LYS A 60 -4.17 -2.24 -6.00
CA LYS A 60 -5.36 -2.36 -5.17
C LYS A 60 -4.98 -2.56 -3.70
N ALA A 61 -5.79 -2.01 -2.81
CA ALA A 61 -5.79 -2.38 -1.40
C ALA A 61 -7.23 -2.52 -0.92
N GLU A 62 -7.50 -3.49 -0.05
CA GLU A 62 -8.82 -3.75 0.52
C GLU A 62 -8.72 -4.07 2.01
N ASN A 63 -9.73 -3.68 2.79
CA ASN A 63 -9.83 -4.05 4.20
C ASN A 63 -11.29 -4.11 4.65
N PRO A 64 -11.60 -4.86 5.72
CA PRO A 64 -12.97 -4.94 6.24
C PRO A 64 -13.39 -3.73 7.08
N ALA A 65 -12.44 -2.92 7.56
CA ALA A 65 -12.70 -1.86 8.55
C ALA A 65 -13.31 -0.58 7.93
N SER A 66 -13.07 -0.31 6.65
CA SER A 66 -13.54 0.88 5.92
C SER A 66 -14.48 0.50 4.77
N ARG A 67 -15.25 1.47 4.27
CA ARG A 67 -16.12 1.25 3.09
C ARG A 67 -15.35 1.39 1.78
N LEU A 68 -14.35 2.27 1.75
CA LEU A 68 -13.55 2.55 0.56
C LEU A 68 -12.06 2.53 0.93
N THR A 69 -11.24 2.02 0.02
CA THR A 69 -9.79 1.96 0.17
C THR A 69 -9.14 2.39 -1.12
N GLU A 70 -8.19 3.31 -1.02
CA GLU A 70 -7.55 3.94 -2.17
C GLU A 70 -6.03 4.01 -1.99
N LEU A 71 -5.30 4.08 -3.09
CA LEU A 71 -3.86 4.37 -3.07
C LEU A 71 -3.66 5.86 -3.31
N HIS A 72 -2.90 6.53 -2.46
CA HIS A 72 -2.73 7.98 -2.50
C HIS A 72 -1.25 8.36 -2.50
N ASN A 73 -0.97 9.54 -3.03
CA ASN A 73 0.31 10.23 -2.87
C ASN A 73 0.06 11.66 -2.39
N HIS A 74 1.10 12.28 -1.82
CA HIS A 74 1.12 13.73 -1.64
C HIS A 74 1.88 14.36 -2.79
N ILE A 75 1.26 15.35 -3.43
CA ILE A 75 1.91 16.19 -4.44
C ILE A 75 2.01 17.61 -3.93
N ASN A 76 3.14 18.26 -4.22
CA ASN A 76 3.25 19.70 -4.05
C ASN A 76 2.65 20.36 -5.29
N ASP A 77 1.52 21.02 -5.09
CA ASP A 77 0.82 21.77 -6.12
C ASP A 77 0.88 23.25 -5.74
N ASN A 78 1.84 23.98 -6.33
CA ASN A 78 2.07 25.40 -6.10
C ASN A 78 2.31 25.78 -4.63
N GLY A 79 3.12 24.99 -3.92
CA GLY A 79 3.44 25.20 -2.49
C GLY A 79 2.40 24.60 -1.54
N VAL A 80 1.30 24.05 -2.05
CA VAL A 80 0.26 23.39 -1.26
C VAL A 80 0.41 21.87 -1.38
N MET A 81 0.65 21.21 -0.24
CA MET A 81 0.64 19.76 -0.19
C MET A 81 -0.80 19.25 -0.33
N ARG A 82 -1.07 18.47 -1.39
CA ARG A 82 -2.37 17.86 -1.64
C ARG A 82 -2.26 16.35 -1.70
N MET A 83 -3.17 15.68 -0.99
CA MET A 83 -3.40 14.24 -1.16
C MET A 83 -4.13 14.01 -2.48
N ARG A 84 -3.63 13.07 -3.28
CA ARG A 84 -4.23 12.69 -4.56
C ARG A 84 -4.22 11.19 -4.70
N GLN A 85 -5.36 10.63 -5.08
CA GLN A 85 -5.46 9.22 -5.47
C GLN A 85 -4.54 8.92 -6.66
N VAL A 86 -3.85 7.79 -6.60
CA VAL A 86 -3.03 7.25 -7.69
C VAL A 86 -3.58 5.88 -8.09
N PRO A 87 -3.52 5.52 -9.39
CA PRO A 87 -4.02 4.22 -9.85
C PRO A 87 -3.12 3.05 -9.43
N ALA A 88 -1.85 3.33 -9.12
CA ALA A 88 -0.86 2.33 -8.76
C ALA A 88 0.31 2.93 -7.99
N ILE A 89 1.00 2.09 -7.24
CA ILE A 89 2.30 2.38 -6.61
C ILE A 89 3.32 1.39 -7.19
N GLU A 90 4.33 1.90 -7.87
CA GLU A 90 5.41 1.09 -8.44
C GLU A 90 6.42 0.68 -7.38
N ILE A 91 6.83 -0.59 -7.42
CA ILE A 91 7.83 -1.19 -6.54
C ILE A 91 8.95 -1.74 -7.46
N PRO A 92 10.08 -1.02 -7.58
CA PRO A 92 11.14 -1.40 -8.51
C PRO A 92 11.70 -2.81 -8.25
N ALA A 93 12.21 -3.47 -9.29
CA ALA A 93 12.94 -4.73 -9.14
C ALA A 93 14.11 -4.56 -8.17
N LYS A 94 14.26 -5.48 -7.21
CA LYS A 94 15.29 -5.41 -6.16
C LYS A 94 15.28 -4.10 -5.35
N GLY A 95 14.16 -3.36 -5.38
CA GLY A 95 13.99 -2.05 -4.73
C GLY A 95 12.82 -2.03 -3.76
N GLU A 96 12.39 -0.82 -3.40
CA GLU A 96 11.31 -0.62 -2.45
C GLU A 96 10.43 0.58 -2.79
N ALA A 97 9.19 0.54 -2.30
CA ALA A 97 8.29 1.69 -2.22
C ALA A 97 8.00 1.98 -0.74
N VAL A 98 8.27 3.23 -0.33
CA VAL A 98 8.07 3.67 1.05
C VAL A 98 6.75 4.41 1.17
N LEU A 99 5.77 3.78 1.82
CA LEU A 99 4.49 4.40 2.15
C LEU A 99 4.60 5.04 3.53
N LYS A 100 4.63 6.37 3.58
CA LYS A 100 4.87 7.16 4.79
C LYS A 100 3.99 8.42 4.85
N PRO A 101 3.78 9.00 6.05
CA PRO A 101 3.10 10.29 6.18
C PRO A 101 3.73 11.37 5.28
N GLY A 102 2.89 12.13 4.58
CA GLY A 102 3.35 13.16 3.63
C GLY A 102 3.87 12.62 2.29
N GLY A 103 3.74 11.32 2.01
CA GLY A 103 4.08 10.70 0.73
C GLY A 103 3.01 9.69 0.29
N LEU A 104 3.46 8.56 -0.25
CA LEU A 104 2.62 7.44 -0.64
C LEU A 104 1.95 6.81 0.58
N HIS A 105 0.71 6.35 0.45
CA HIS A 105 0.00 5.62 1.51
C HIS A 105 -1.26 4.93 0.99
N VAL A 106 -1.77 3.97 1.75
CA VAL A 106 -3.11 3.39 1.56
C VAL A 106 -4.09 4.21 2.38
N MET A 107 -5.10 4.80 1.75
CA MET A 107 -6.12 5.61 2.41
C MET A 107 -7.35 4.74 2.69
N LEU A 108 -7.81 4.74 3.95
CA LEU A 108 -8.99 4.03 4.44
C LEU A 108 -10.08 5.06 4.70
N ILE A 109 -11.17 5.02 3.93
CA ILE A 109 -12.20 6.08 3.88
C ILE A 109 -13.53 5.51 4.34
N ASP A 110 -14.30 6.32 5.08
CA ASP A 110 -15.59 5.97 5.66
C ASP A 110 -15.49 4.72 6.54
N MET A 111 -14.83 4.90 7.68
CA MET A 111 -14.66 3.84 8.68
C MET A 111 -16.02 3.31 9.14
N LYS A 112 -16.19 1.98 9.15
CA LYS A 112 -17.43 1.33 9.60
C LYS A 112 -17.62 1.39 11.11
N ALA A 113 -16.52 1.48 11.84
CA ALA A 113 -16.46 1.68 13.28
C ALA A 113 -15.18 2.43 13.65
N PRO A 114 -15.14 3.14 14.79
CA PRO A 114 -13.91 3.73 15.30
C PRO A 114 -12.81 2.70 15.49
N LEU A 115 -11.57 3.07 15.16
CA LEU A 115 -10.39 2.23 15.43
C LEU A 115 -9.85 2.50 16.82
N SER A 116 -9.39 1.46 17.49
CA SER A 116 -8.70 1.54 18.79
C SER A 116 -7.19 1.36 18.62
N GLU A 117 -6.40 1.98 19.49
CA GLU A 117 -4.95 1.75 19.54
C GLU A 117 -4.65 0.26 19.78
N GLY A 118 -3.66 -0.28 19.06
CA GLY A 118 -3.28 -1.69 19.13
C GLY A 118 -4.20 -2.65 18.38
N GLN A 119 -5.37 -2.21 17.90
CA GLN A 119 -6.25 -3.01 17.05
C GLN A 119 -5.50 -3.47 15.79
N VAL A 120 -5.76 -4.70 15.34
CA VAL A 120 -5.23 -5.22 14.07
C VAL A 120 -6.27 -5.04 12.98
N VAL A 121 -5.86 -4.45 11.86
CA VAL A 121 -6.65 -4.31 10.64
C VAL A 121 -5.97 -5.14 9.54
N PRO A 122 -6.59 -6.22 9.05
CA PRO A 122 -6.05 -6.94 7.90
C PRO A 122 -6.25 -6.09 6.63
N ILE A 123 -5.16 -5.89 5.89
CA ILE A 123 -5.17 -5.21 4.59
C ILE A 123 -4.72 -6.20 3.52
N THR A 124 -5.54 -6.40 2.50
CA THR A 124 -5.19 -7.19 1.31
C THR A 124 -4.59 -6.27 0.27
N LEU A 125 -3.34 -6.52 -0.10
CA LEU A 125 -2.59 -5.82 -1.14
C LEU A 125 -2.71 -6.60 -2.45
N GLY A 126 -3.20 -5.97 -3.51
CA GLY A 126 -3.35 -6.57 -4.84
C GLY A 126 -2.36 -5.98 -5.85
N PHE A 127 -1.65 -6.87 -6.55
CA PHE A 127 -0.60 -6.53 -7.51
C PHE A 127 -1.09 -6.60 -8.96
N ASP A 128 -0.34 -6.00 -9.87
CA ASP A 128 -0.67 -5.89 -11.30
C ASP A 128 -0.65 -7.22 -12.07
N ASP A 129 -0.01 -8.25 -11.52
CA ASP A 129 -0.06 -9.63 -12.05
C ASP A 129 -1.27 -10.44 -11.56
N GLY A 130 -2.16 -9.81 -10.77
CA GLY A 130 -3.34 -10.44 -10.19
C GLY A 130 -3.08 -11.21 -8.89
N SER A 131 -1.84 -11.31 -8.44
CA SER A 131 -1.50 -11.89 -7.13
C SER A 131 -1.91 -10.94 -5.99
N SER A 132 -2.08 -11.48 -4.79
CA SER A 132 -2.43 -10.68 -3.61
C SER A 132 -1.79 -11.20 -2.33
N LYS A 133 -1.60 -10.30 -1.36
CA LYS A 133 -1.02 -10.60 -0.05
C LYS A 133 -1.84 -9.93 1.05
N VAL A 134 -2.22 -10.70 2.07
CA VAL A 134 -2.82 -10.15 3.29
C VAL A 134 -1.71 -9.75 4.26
N VAL A 135 -1.83 -8.56 4.84
CA VAL A 135 -0.92 -8.02 5.85
C VAL A 135 -1.74 -7.65 7.08
N GLU A 136 -1.32 -8.12 8.25
CA GLU A 136 -1.88 -7.69 9.52
C GLU A 136 -1.23 -6.37 9.95
N VAL A 137 -2.05 -5.32 10.05
CA VAL A 137 -1.56 -3.96 10.28
C VAL A 137 -2.07 -3.45 11.63
N LYS A 138 -1.16 -3.13 12.55
CA LYS A 138 -1.54 -2.61 13.88
C LYS A 138 -1.87 -1.11 13.81
N VAL A 139 -2.91 -0.70 14.52
CA VAL A 139 -3.28 0.70 14.71
C VAL A 139 -2.34 1.33 15.74
N GLN A 140 -1.69 2.43 15.37
CA GLN A 140 -0.70 3.10 16.21
C GLN A 140 -1.01 4.59 16.35
N LYS A 141 -0.84 5.11 17.57
CA LYS A 141 -0.86 6.55 17.82
C LYS A 141 0.47 7.17 17.41
N VAL A 142 0.56 7.56 16.14
CA VAL A 142 1.70 8.34 15.63
C VAL A 142 1.44 9.82 15.92
N MET A 143 2.30 10.41 16.74
CA MET A 143 2.37 11.87 16.86
C MET A 143 2.79 12.43 15.49
N PRO A 144 2.18 13.51 15.00
CA PRO A 144 2.71 14.19 13.83
C PRO A 144 4.17 14.53 14.11
N ALA A 145 5.10 14.17 13.22
CA ALA A 145 6.36 14.89 13.15
C ALA A 145 5.96 16.37 13.03
N ALA A 146 6.45 17.21 13.95
CA ALA A 146 6.15 18.63 13.95
C ALA A 146 6.37 19.14 12.52
N MET A 147 5.29 19.54 11.85
CA MET A 147 5.46 20.33 10.64
C MET A 147 6.26 21.55 11.08
N PRO A 148 7.41 21.88 10.45
CA PRO A 148 8.06 23.13 10.75
C PRO A 148 7.00 24.20 10.57
N ALA A 149 6.72 24.93 11.66
CA ALA A 149 5.76 26.02 11.65
C ALA A 149 6.11 26.90 10.45
N ALA A 150 5.14 27.14 9.58
CA ALA A 150 5.29 28.13 8.53
C ALA A 150 5.80 29.41 9.21
N ALA A 151 7.01 29.84 8.84
CA ALA A 151 7.61 31.05 9.36
C ALA A 151 6.60 32.19 9.19
N PRO A 152 6.42 33.07 10.19
CA PRO A 152 5.51 34.19 10.05
C PRO A 152 5.99 35.07 8.88
N MET A 153 5.18 35.12 7.82
CA MET A 153 5.35 36.05 6.71
C MET A 153 5.22 37.47 7.29
N GLN A 154 6.34 38.17 7.46
CA GLN A 154 6.34 39.59 7.80
C GLN A 154 5.65 40.36 6.67
N HIS A 155 4.45 40.88 6.92
CA HIS A 155 3.89 41.94 6.10
C HIS A 155 4.69 43.22 6.39
N GLY A 156 5.60 43.56 5.47
CA GLY A 156 6.24 44.87 5.44
C GLY A 156 5.18 45.93 5.25
N GLN A 157 4.98 46.75 6.29
CA GLN A 157 4.21 47.98 6.22
C GLN A 157 4.95 48.97 5.32
N HIS A 158 4.39 49.29 4.16
CA HIS A 158 4.74 50.51 3.44
C HIS A 158 3.87 51.64 3.98
N HIS A 159 4.46 52.52 4.79
CA HIS A 159 3.94 53.85 5.04
C HIS A 159 4.72 54.86 4.18
N HIS A 160 3.96 55.87 3.74
CA HIS A 160 4.29 56.98 2.86
C HIS A 160 5.58 57.73 3.16
#